data_AF-A0A2E0N1V0-F1
#
_entry.id   AF-A0A2E0N1V0-F1
#
_cell.length_a   1.000
_cell.length_b   1.000
_cell.length_c   1.000
_cell.angle_alpha   90.00
_cell.angle_beta   90.00
_cell.angle_gamma   90.00
#
_symmetry.space_group_name_H-M   'P 1'
#
loop_
_entity.id
_entity.type
_entity.pdbx_description
1 polymer ?
#
loop_
_entity_poly.entity_id
_entity_poly.type
_entity_poly.pdbx_seq_one_letter_code
_entity_poly.pdbx_strand_id
1 'polypeptide(L)' 'MKPLRLDDLDPDGVKIIVKWDKMVVGASVFIPCINTEKAKKQLKRVAAMKQYETTIHICIENGRWGVRMWRLL' A
#
# COMPACT_ATOMS: atom_id res chain seq x y z
N MET A 1 19.46 -2.78 -12.00
CA MET A 1 18.22 -3.09 -11.25
C MET A 1 18.30 -2.47 -9.87
N LYS A 2 17.33 -1.64 -9.46
CA LYS A 2 17.26 -1.15 -8.07
C LYS A 2 16.88 -2.32 -7.15
N PRO A 3 17.56 -2.55 -6.01
CA PRO A 3 17.25 -3.65 -5.11
C PRO A 3 15.80 -3.58 -4.63
N LEU A 4 15.19 -4.73 -4.36
CA LEU A 4 13.90 -4.83 -3.67
C LEU A 4 14.09 -4.27 -2.26
N ARG A 5 13.42 -3.16 -1.97
CA ARG A 5 13.35 -2.60 -0.63
C ARG A 5 12.24 -3.33 0.11
N LEU A 6 12.38 -3.44 1.42
CA LEU A 6 11.41 -4.14 2.28
C LEU A 6 10.01 -3.48 2.23
N ASP A 7 9.98 -2.24 1.76
CA ASP A 7 8.83 -1.37 1.54
C ASP A 7 8.17 -1.48 0.15
N ASP A 8 8.68 -2.33 -0.75
CA ASP A 8 8.07 -2.58 -2.05
C ASP A 8 6.86 -3.55 -1.93
N LEU A 9 5.78 -3.26 -2.66
CA LEU A 9 4.57 -4.08 -2.72
C LEU A 9 4.58 -4.94 -3.99
N ASP A 10 4.15 -6.21 -3.90
CA ASP A 10 4.02 -7.12 -5.06
C ASP A 10 2.75 -8.00 -4.97
N PRO A 11 1.56 -7.43 -4.77
CA PRO A 11 0.35 -8.24 -4.57
C PRO A 11 0.04 -9.17 -5.75
N ASP A 12 0.31 -8.74 -6.98
CA ASP A 12 0.04 -9.50 -8.20
C ASP A 12 1.31 -9.92 -8.96
N GLY A 13 2.47 -9.90 -8.29
CA GLY A 13 3.78 -10.15 -8.91
C GLY A 13 4.33 -8.95 -9.70
N VAL A 14 3.57 -7.86 -9.79
CA VAL A 14 4.05 -6.56 -10.29
C VAL A 14 4.57 -5.74 -9.13
N LYS A 15 5.81 -5.25 -9.26
CA LYS A 15 6.46 -4.40 -8.25
C LYS A 15 5.84 -3.01 -8.23
N ILE A 16 5.25 -2.63 -7.11
CA ILE A 16 4.65 -1.32 -6.85
C ILE A 16 5.51 -0.59 -5.83
N ILE A 17 6.11 0.52 -6.28
CA ILE A 17 7.00 1.35 -5.46
C ILE A 17 6.21 2.58 -4.98
N VAL A 18 5.86 2.58 -3.70
CA VAL A 18 5.20 3.73 -3.07
C VAL A 18 6.27 4.62 -2.42
N LYS A 19 6.18 5.94 -2.64
CA LYS A 19 7.05 6.92 -1.98
C LYS A 19 6.53 7.20 -0.57
N TRP A 20 6.79 6.28 0.35
CA TRP A 20 6.35 6.37 1.76
C TRP A 20 6.79 7.65 2.48
N ASP A 21 7.96 8.18 2.13
CA ASP A 21 8.47 9.46 2.65
C ASP A 21 7.52 10.64 2.39
N LYS A 22 6.76 10.60 1.29
CA LYS A 22 5.76 11.62 0.95
C LYS A 22 4.38 11.35 1.55
N MET A 23 4.21 10.22 2.26
CA MET A 23 2.94 9.86 2.88
C MET A 23 2.83 10.55 4.23
N VAL A 24 2.45 11.83 4.21
CA VAL A 24 2.15 12.62 5.41
C VAL A 24 0.89 12.11 6.12
N VAL A 25 0.68 12.54 7.36
CA VAL A 25 -0.57 12.27 8.09
C VAL A 25 -1.77 12.81 7.30
N GLY A 26 -2.81 11.99 7.13
CA GLY A 26 -3.96 12.28 6.29
C GLY A 26 -3.78 11.94 4.81
N ALA A 27 -2.56 11.58 4.37
CA ALA A 27 -2.34 11.12 3.01
C ALA A 27 -2.94 9.74 2.79
N SER A 28 -3.37 9.49 1.55
CA SER A 28 -3.87 8.20 1.12
C SER A 28 -3.14 7.72 -0.11
N VAL A 29 -3.03 6.39 -0.24
CA VAL A 29 -2.49 5.73 -1.42
C VAL A 29 -3.49 4.68 -1.89
N PHE A 30 -3.76 4.67 -3.18
CA PHE A 30 -4.55 3.62 -3.82
C PHE A 30 -3.62 2.70 -4.61
N ILE A 31 -3.77 1.40 -4.37
CA ILE A 31 -3.00 0.34 -5.00
C ILE A 31 -3.97 -0.50 -5.82
N PRO A 32 -4.00 -0.34 -7.15
CA PRO A 32 -4.79 -1.20 -8.01
C PRO A 32 -4.16 -2.61 -7.99
N CYS A 33 -4.91 -3.58 -7.51
CA CYS A 33 -4.44 -4.95 -7.37
C CYS A 33 -5.62 -5.91 -7.39
N ILE A 34 -5.45 -7.09 -7.97
CA ILE A 34 -6.48 -8.14 -7.96
C ILE A 34 -6.41 -8.86 -6.62
N ASN A 35 -5.20 -9.22 -6.18
CA ASN A 35 -4.98 -9.90 -4.90
C ASN A 35 -4.97 -8.92 -3.72
N THR A 36 -6.16 -8.48 -3.31
CA THR A 36 -6.36 -7.52 -2.21
C THR A 36 -5.92 -8.05 -0.85
N GLU A 37 -5.98 -9.38 -0.64
CA GLU A 37 -5.54 -9.99 0.63
C GLU A 37 -4.02 -9.90 0.78
N LYS A 38 -3.27 -10.28 -0.27
CA LYS A 38 -1.81 -10.13 -0.28
C LYS A 38 -1.42 -8.66 -0.15
N ALA A 39 -2.10 -7.76 -0.87
CA ALA A 39 -1.87 -6.31 -0.77
C ALA A 39 -2.07 -5.81 0.66
N LYS A 40 -3.17 -6.18 1.33
CA LYS A 40 -3.45 -5.79 2.72
C LYS A 40 -2.38 -6.31 3.69
N LYS A 41 -1.92 -7.56 3.53
CA LYS A 41 -0.87 -8.14 4.37
C LYS A 41 0.46 -7.39 4.21
N GLN A 42 0.83 -7.06 2.98
CA GLN A 42 2.05 -6.30 2.70
C GLN A 42 1.95 -4.85 3.20
N LEU A 43 0.81 -4.18 2.96
CA LEU A 43 0.55 -2.84 3.48
C LEU A 43 0.65 -2.78 5.01
N LYS A 44 0.03 -3.72 5.72
CA LYS A 44 0.14 -3.84 7.18
C LYS A 44 1.58 -4.05 7.64
N ARG A 45 2.36 -4.86 6.93
CA ARG A 45 3.78 -5.07 7.24
C ARG A 45 4.57 -3.76 7.09
N VAL A 46 4.36 -3.02 6.00
CA VAL A 46 5.02 -1.72 5.79
C VAL A 46 4.60 -0.71 6.86
N ALA A 47 3.30 -0.61 7.15
CA ALA A 47 2.78 0.27 8.20
C ALA A 47 3.38 -0.05 9.57
N ALA A 48 3.46 -1.34 9.94
CA ALA A 48 4.09 -1.77 11.20
C ALA A 48 5.58 -1.42 11.27
N MET A 49 6.33 -1.62 10.17
CA MET A 49 7.76 -1.27 10.12
C MET A 49 8.01 0.24 10.21
N LYS A 50 7.10 1.05 9.66
CA LYS A 50 7.16 2.51 9.72
C LYS A 50 6.49 3.10 10.97
N GLN A 51 5.88 2.25 11.81
CA GLN A 51 5.06 2.63 12.96
C GLN A 51 3.94 3.61 12.61
N TYR A 52 3.35 3.47 11.42
CA TYR A 52 2.23 4.27 10.99
C TYR A 52 0.92 3.66 11.46
N GLU A 53 0.01 4.50 11.94
CA GLU A 53 -1.37 4.08 12.14
C GLU A 53 -2.08 4.24 10.80
N THR A 54 -2.54 3.14 10.22
CA THR A 54 -3.14 3.16 8.87
C THR A 54 -4.45 2.41 8.83
N THR A 55 -5.41 2.97 8.10
CA THR A 55 -6.68 2.31 7.78
C THR A 55 -6.63 1.81 6.35
N ILE A 56 -7.05 0.56 6.12
CA ILE A 56 -6.97 -0.11 4.81
C ILE A 56 -8.35 -0.60 4.40
N HIS A 57 -8.86 -0.13 3.26
CA HIS A 57 -10.15 -0.54 2.69
C HIS A 57 -9.96 -1.10 1.28
N ILE A 58 -10.74 -2.12 0.95
CA ILE A 58 -10.86 -2.60 -0.42
C ILE A 58 -11.91 -1.73 -1.10
N CYS A 59 -11.56 -1.15 -2.25
CA CYS A 59 -12.46 -0.26 -2.97
C CYS A 59 -12.23 -0.35 -4.47
N ILE A 60 -13.27 0.00 -5.23
CA ILE A 60 -13.19 0.21 -6.66
C ILE A 60 -13.06 1.71 -6.89
N GLU A 61 -11.95 2.14 -7.47
CA GLU A 61 -11.73 3.54 -7.83
C GLU A 61 -11.52 3.69 -9.33
N ASN A 62 -12.28 4.59 -9.97
CA ASN A 62 -12.21 4.83 -11.43
C ASN A 62 -12.31 3.54 -12.26
N GLY A 63 -13.16 2.61 -11.84
CA GLY A 63 -13.35 1.31 -12.48
C GLY A 63 -12.22 0.30 -12.23
N ARG A 64 -11.27 0.60 -11.32
CA ARG A 64 -10.15 -0.28 -10.97
C ARG A 64 -10.35 -0.86 -9.57
N TRP A 65 -10.35 -2.18 -9.49
CA TRP A 65 -10.36 -2.90 -8.22
C TRP A 65 -9.01 -2.78 -7.52
N GLY A 66 -9.02 -2.56 -6.20
CA GLY A 66 -7.78 -2.45 -5.45
C GLY A 66 -7.97 -2.18 -3.98
N VAL A 67 -6.87 -1.77 -3.35
CA VAL A 67 -6.81 -1.46 -1.92
C VAL A 67 -6.37 -0.02 -1.74
N ARG A 68 -7.14 0.74 -0.95
CA ARG A 68 -6.74 2.06 -0.48
C ARG A 68 -6.27 2.00 0.96
N MET A 69 -5.16 2.67 1.23
CA MET A 69 -4.63 2.87 2.57
C MET A 69 -4.55 4.35 2.89
N TRP A 70 -5.04 4.74 4.07
CA TRP A 70 -4.88 6.07 4.64
C TRP A 70 -3.92 6.01 5.81
N ARG A 71 -3.06 7.01 5.94
CA ARG A 71 -2.27 7.22 7.15
C ARG A 71 -3.02 8.14 8.10
N LEU A 72 -3.28 7.67 9.30
CA LEU A 72 -3.93 8.40 10.37
C LEU A 72 -2.92 9.12 11.26
N LEU A 73 -1.78 8.49 11.59
CA LEU A 73 -0.70 9.01 12.43
C LEU A 73 0.68 8.56 11.90
#